data_AF-A0A2P6W7X9-F1
#
_entry.id   AF-A0A2P6W7X9-F1
#
_cell.length_a   1.000
_cell.length_b   1.000
_cell.length_c   1.000
_cell.angle_alpha   90.00
_cell.angle_beta   90.00
_cell.angle_gamma   90.00
#
_symmetry.space_group_name_H-M   'P 1'
#
loop_
_entity.id
_entity.type
_entity.pdbx_description
1 polymer ?
#
loop_
_entity_poly.entity_id
_entity_poly.type
_entity_poly.pdbx_seq_one_letter_code
_entity_poly.pdbx_strand_id
1 'polypeptide(L)'
;MHLTNNQTGIQQVVEQLFVAPIEQPEILPTVLPLIIGAIAIELYFGKHPEEKLGWNSSVGNAIIWTATGFSLLITSTLTGQERQAVYGLILMGGIVGYMNFYHRWPPSVAYLISSSGIVYSLAYSLVVVIKTDLIIDQTVLEAVLVFVVAINMLFKLMKGFETPSKESQVFTELK
;
A
#
# COMPACT_ATOMS: atom_id res chain seq x y z
N MET A 1 14.15 0.89 -20.54
CA MET A 1 15.09 2.00 -20.82
C MET A 1 15.87 2.24 -19.54
N HIS A 2 17.11 1.76 -19.41
CA HIS A 2 17.89 2.00 -18.19
C HIS A 2 18.39 3.44 -18.17
N LEU A 3 17.80 4.27 -17.31
CA LEU A 3 18.30 5.62 -17.06
C LEU A 3 19.49 5.50 -16.11
N THR A 4 20.70 5.71 -16.63
CA THR A 4 21.90 5.84 -15.82
C THR A 4 21.94 7.22 -15.16
N ASN A 5 22.26 7.24 -13.87
CA ASN A 5 22.37 8.39 -12.96
C ASN A 5 22.86 9.70 -13.60
N ASN A 6 21.95 10.68 -13.71
CA ASN A 6 22.19 12.06 -13.27
C ASN A 6 20.86 12.84 -13.32
N GLN A 7 20.31 13.15 -12.13
CA GLN A 7 19.09 13.94 -11.92
C GLN A 7 17.78 13.27 -12.36
N THR A 8 17.51 12.05 -11.88
CA THR A 8 16.14 11.54 -11.93
C THR A 8 15.28 12.47 -11.06
N GLY A 9 14.39 13.26 -11.66
CA GLY A 9 13.53 14.14 -10.88
C GLY A 9 12.49 13.34 -10.10
N ILE A 10 11.99 13.88 -8.98
CA ILE A 10 10.87 13.27 -8.23
C ILE A 10 9.72 12.90 -9.18
N GLN A 11 9.41 13.77 -10.15
CA GLN A 11 8.38 13.53 -11.17
C GLN A 11 8.63 12.25 -11.98
N GLN A 12 9.87 12.02 -12.41
CA GLN A 12 10.22 10.84 -13.22
C GLN A 12 10.10 9.55 -12.39
N VAL A 13 10.53 9.60 -11.13
CA VAL A 13 10.37 8.44 -10.23
C VAL A 13 8.90 8.17 -9.94
N VAL A 14 8.09 9.21 -9.73
CA VAL A 14 6.64 9.07 -9.57
C VAL A 14 6.01 8.45 -10.82
N GLU A 15 6.37 8.92 -12.01
CA GLU A 15 5.91 8.33 -13.28
C GLU A 15 6.28 6.85 -13.37
N GLN A 16 7.54 6.50 -13.05
CA GLN A 16 7.99 5.11 -13.00
C GLN A 16 7.18 4.25 -12.02
N LEU A 17 6.81 4.78 -10.85
CA LEU A 17 5.93 4.07 -9.91
C LEU A 17 4.57 3.72 -10.53
N PHE A 18 4.04 4.54 -11.44
CA PHE A 18 2.79 4.24 -12.15
C PHE A 18 2.98 3.30 -13.34
N VAL A 19 4.02 3.51 -14.16
CA VAL A 19 4.19 2.78 -15.43
C VAL A 19 4.96 1.47 -15.29
N ALA A 20 5.65 1.24 -14.17
CA ALA A 20 6.46 0.04 -13.96
C ALA A 20 5.73 -1.29 -14.25
N PRO A 21 4.46 -1.52 -13.83
CA PRO A 21 3.77 -2.77 -14.15
C PRO A 21 3.53 -2.98 -15.65
N ILE A 22 3.52 -1.90 -16.44
CA ILE A 22 3.34 -1.92 -17.89
C ILE A 22 4.69 -2.13 -18.57
N GLU A 23 5.73 -1.41 -18.13
CA GLU A 23 7.07 -1.49 -18.70
C GLU A 23 7.84 -2.75 -18.30
N GLN A 24 7.51 -3.33 -17.14
CA GLN A 24 8.13 -4.52 -16.57
C GLN A 24 7.05 -5.53 -16.14
N PRO A 25 6.39 -6.22 -17.08
CA PRO A 25 5.29 -7.15 -16.79
C PRO A 25 5.65 -8.30 -15.82
N GLU A 26 6.93 -8.62 -15.68
CA GLU A 26 7.45 -9.61 -14.74
C GLU A 26 7.14 -9.30 -13.27
N ILE A 27 6.85 -8.04 -12.94
CA ILE A 27 6.47 -7.64 -11.57
C ILE A 27 4.98 -7.88 -11.28
N LEU A 28 4.17 -8.07 -12.33
CA LEU A 28 2.72 -8.23 -12.24
C LEU A 28 2.27 -9.30 -11.24
N PRO A 29 2.88 -10.51 -11.16
CA PRO A 29 2.46 -11.51 -10.18
C PRO A 29 2.55 -11.03 -8.73
N THR A 30 3.47 -10.10 -8.45
CA THR A 30 3.64 -9.52 -7.11
C THR A 30 2.74 -8.28 -6.89
N VAL A 31 2.61 -7.39 -7.88
CA VAL A 31 1.83 -6.15 -7.71
C VAL A 31 0.33 -6.30 -7.95
N LEU A 32 -0.11 -7.23 -8.81
CA LEU A 32 -1.54 -7.40 -9.13
C LEU A 32 -2.38 -7.74 -7.88
N PRO A 33 -1.99 -8.68 -7.01
CA PRO A 33 -2.73 -8.94 -5.78
C PRO A 33 -2.85 -7.71 -4.88
N LEU A 34 -1.83 -6.85 -4.85
CA LEU A 34 -1.84 -5.60 -4.08
C LEU A 34 -2.82 -4.59 -4.69
N ILE A 35 -2.76 -4.38 -6.00
CA ILE A 35 -3.66 -3.46 -6.71
C ILE A 35 -5.11 -3.92 -6.56
N ILE A 36 -5.39 -5.19 -6.83
CA ILE A 36 -6.73 -5.77 -6.75
C ILE A 36 -7.25 -5.70 -5.30
N GLY A 37 -6.42 -6.08 -4.33
CA GLY A 37 -6.80 -6.03 -2.91
C GLY A 37 -7.12 -4.61 -2.44
N ALA A 38 -6.29 -3.63 -2.82
CA ALA A 38 -6.53 -2.23 -2.49
C ALA A 38 -7.85 -1.73 -3.09
N ILE A 39 -8.06 -1.93 -4.40
CA ILE A 39 -9.28 -1.51 -5.08
C ILE A 39 -10.51 -2.19 -4.47
N ALA A 40 -10.46 -3.50 -4.24
CA ALA A 40 -11.59 -4.24 -3.67
C ALA A 40 -11.99 -3.72 -2.29
N ILE A 41 -11.02 -3.47 -1.40
CA ILE A 41 -11.31 -2.98 -0.05
C ILE A 41 -11.82 -1.53 -0.09
N GLU A 42 -11.24 -0.68 -0.93
CA GLU A 42 -11.65 0.72 -1.03
C GLU A 42 -13.06 0.85 -1.62
N LEU A 43 -13.40 0.09 -2.66
CA LEU A 43 -14.76 0.03 -3.20
C LEU A 43 -15.76 -0.52 -2.18
N TYR A 44 -15.37 -1.54 -1.41
CA TYR A 44 -16.20 -2.09 -0.34
C TYR A 44 -16.57 -1.02 0.69
N PHE A 45 -15.59 -0.26 1.21
CA PHE A 45 -15.86 0.81 2.18
C PHE A 45 -16.55 2.03 1.56
N GLY A 46 -16.42 2.24 0.24
CA GLY A 46 -17.25 3.23 -0.46
C GLY A 46 -18.74 2.85 -0.46
N LYS A 47 -19.03 1.56 -0.67
CA LYS A 47 -20.40 1.02 -0.70
C LYS A 47 -21.04 0.91 0.69
N HIS A 48 -20.22 0.70 1.73
CA HIS A 48 -20.63 0.53 3.12
C HIS A 48 -19.99 1.60 4.03
N PRO A 49 -20.33 2.90 3.85
CA PRO A 49 -19.66 4.02 4.55
C PRO A 49 -19.85 4.04 6.07
N GLU A 50 -20.87 3.35 6.58
CA GLU A 50 -21.14 3.12 8.00
C GLU A 50 -20.15 2.13 8.63
N GLU A 51 -19.59 1.22 7.83
CA GLU A 51 -18.57 0.29 8.27
C GLU A 51 -17.23 1.01 8.37
N LYS A 52 -16.54 0.78 9.49
CA LYS A 52 -15.20 1.31 9.73
C LYS A 52 -14.19 0.19 9.72
N LEU A 53 -12.96 0.53 9.37
CA LEU A 53 -11.83 -0.36 9.50
C LEU A 53 -11.77 -0.88 10.95
N GLY A 54 -11.96 -2.18 11.11
CA GLY A 54 -11.96 -2.83 12.42
C GLY A 54 -10.61 -3.48 12.74
N TRP A 55 -10.51 -4.07 13.92
CA TRP A 55 -9.30 -4.78 14.36
C TRP A 55 -8.93 -5.94 13.43
N ASN A 56 -9.91 -6.72 12.97
CA ASN A 56 -9.67 -7.81 12.01
C ASN A 56 -9.07 -7.32 10.70
N SER A 57 -9.63 -6.27 10.11
CA SER A 57 -9.09 -5.63 8.90
C SER A 57 -7.70 -5.06 9.13
N SER A 58 -7.46 -4.48 10.32
CA SER A 58 -6.15 -3.93 10.69
C SER A 58 -5.08 -5.02 10.80
N VAL A 59 -5.40 -6.16 11.39
CA VAL A 59 -4.51 -7.34 11.44
C VAL A 59 -4.30 -7.91 10.03
N GLY A 60 -5.36 -8.06 9.25
CA GLY A 60 -5.29 -8.57 7.87
C GLY A 60 -4.39 -7.71 6.99
N ASN A 61 -4.51 -6.38 7.09
CA ASN A 61 -3.66 -5.46 6.35
C ASN A 61 -2.19 -5.55 6.81
N ALA A 62 -1.92 -5.73 8.11
CA ALA A 62 -0.54 -5.91 8.59
C ALA A 62 0.14 -7.16 8.00
N ILE A 63 -0.62 -8.24 7.77
CA ILE A 63 -0.13 -9.46 7.13
C ILE A 63 0.34 -9.17 5.71
N ILE A 64 -0.27 -8.23 4.98
CA ILE A 64 0.16 -7.87 3.62
C ILE A 64 1.60 -7.38 3.60
N TRP A 65 2.02 -6.49 4.51
CA TRP A 65 3.41 -6.04 4.60
C TRP A 65 4.38 -7.21 4.83
N THR A 66 4.05 -8.08 5.79
CA THR A 66 4.86 -9.27 6.10
C THR A 66 4.95 -10.21 4.90
N ALA A 67 3.82 -10.52 4.27
CA ALA A 67 3.74 -11.44 3.13
C ALA A 67 4.46 -10.89 1.90
N THR A 68 4.28 -9.61 1.58
CA THR A 68 5.00 -8.94 0.48
C THR A 68 6.50 -8.93 0.74
N GLY A 69 6.93 -8.62 1.96
CA GLY A 69 8.35 -8.66 2.31
C GLY A 69 8.97 -10.05 2.15
N PHE A 70 8.30 -11.11 2.62
CA PHE A 70 8.74 -12.48 2.39
C PHE A 70 8.75 -12.86 0.91
N SER A 71 7.74 -12.45 0.15
CA SER A 71 7.70 -12.65 -1.30
C SER A 71 8.92 -12.02 -1.98
N LEU A 72 9.30 -10.80 -1.61
CA LEU A 72 10.48 -10.13 -2.14
C LEU A 72 11.79 -10.83 -1.75
N LEU A 73 11.91 -11.34 -0.52
CA LEU A 73 13.07 -12.13 -0.09
C LEU A 73 13.27 -13.40 -0.92
N ILE A 74 12.16 -14.06 -1.29
CA ILE A 74 12.20 -15.34 -2.01
C ILE A 74 12.42 -15.12 -3.51
N THR A 75 11.88 -14.05 -4.06
CA THR A 75 11.78 -13.85 -5.52
C THR A 75 12.78 -12.82 -6.08
N SER A 76 13.64 -12.21 -5.26
CA SER A 76 14.52 -11.13 -5.69
C SER A 76 15.92 -11.27 -5.09
N THR A 77 16.93 -10.83 -5.83
CA THR A 77 18.31 -10.77 -5.34
C THR A 77 18.55 -9.43 -4.65
N LEU A 78 18.40 -9.40 -3.32
CA LEU A 78 18.47 -8.14 -2.56
C LEU A 78 19.89 -7.81 -2.08
N THR A 79 20.30 -6.56 -2.24
CA THR A 79 21.62 -6.05 -1.83
C THR A 79 21.52 -4.81 -0.92
N GLY A 80 22.45 -4.68 0.03
CA GLY A 80 22.58 -3.48 0.87
C GLY A 80 21.27 -2.95 1.47
N GLN A 81 20.85 -1.76 1.02
CA GLN A 81 19.67 -1.03 1.50
C GLN A 81 18.35 -1.71 1.12
N GLU A 82 18.27 -2.38 -0.02
CA GLU A 82 17.08 -3.12 -0.47
C GLU A 82 16.68 -4.18 0.55
N ARG A 83 17.67 -4.95 1.00
CA ARG A 83 17.47 -6.00 2.01
C ARG A 83 16.99 -5.41 3.34
N GLN A 84 17.54 -4.25 3.73
CA GLN A 84 17.13 -3.55 4.94
C GLN A 84 15.70 -3.03 4.82
N ALA A 85 15.31 -2.47 3.68
CA ALA A 85 13.94 -2.01 3.41
C ALA A 85 12.95 -3.18 3.47
N VAL A 86 13.28 -4.32 2.88
CA VAL A 86 12.45 -5.53 2.93
C VAL A 86 12.33 -6.08 4.36
N TYR A 87 13.43 -6.17 5.12
CA TYR A 87 13.35 -6.55 6.54
C TYR A 87 12.57 -5.54 7.37
N GLY A 88 12.70 -4.25 7.07
CA GLY A 88 11.91 -3.19 7.66
C GLY A 88 10.41 -3.39 7.42
N LEU A 89 10.01 -3.72 6.19
CA LEU A 89 8.60 -4.00 5.86
C LEU A 89 8.07 -5.22 6.64
N ILE A 90 8.85 -6.31 6.70
CA ILE A 90 8.48 -7.52 7.46
C ILE A 90 8.33 -7.21 8.95
N LEU A 91 9.32 -6.53 9.53
CA LEU A 91 9.33 -6.18 10.94
C LEU A 91 8.16 -5.24 11.28
N MET A 92 7.92 -4.23 10.43
CA MET A 92 6.79 -3.32 10.59
C MET A 92 5.45 -4.05 10.49
N GLY A 93 5.29 -4.96 9.53
CA GLY A 93 4.11 -5.81 9.42
C GLY A 93 3.90 -6.67 10.67
N GLY A 94 4.98 -7.26 11.20
CA GLY A 94 4.95 -8.02 12.45
C GLY A 94 4.57 -7.18 13.68
N ILE A 95 5.17 -5.99 13.83
CA ILE A 95 4.89 -5.07 14.93
C ILE A 95 3.44 -4.58 14.87
N VAL A 96 3.01 -4.06 13.71
CA VAL A 96 1.63 -3.58 13.50
C VAL A 96 0.64 -4.72 13.74
N GLY A 97 0.92 -5.91 13.19
CA GLY A 97 0.08 -7.09 13.37
C GLY A 97 -0.07 -7.47 14.83
N TYR A 98 1.05 -7.52 15.57
CA TYR A 98 1.05 -7.78 17.01
C TYR A 98 0.25 -6.72 17.79
N MET A 99 0.49 -5.43 17.52
CA MET A 99 -0.18 -4.33 18.22
C MET A 99 -1.68 -4.33 17.95
N ASN A 100 -2.10 -4.64 16.73
CA ASN A 100 -3.51 -4.76 16.36
C ASN A 100 -4.16 -6.02 16.96
N PHE A 101 -3.48 -7.16 16.92
CA PHE A 101 -4.00 -8.43 17.47
C PHE A 101 -4.30 -8.32 18.96
N TYR A 102 -3.38 -7.71 19.72
CA TYR A 102 -3.55 -7.50 21.16
C TYR A 102 -4.23 -6.17 21.52
N HIS A 103 -4.74 -5.41 20.54
CA HIS A 103 -5.45 -4.17 20.76
C HIS A 103 -4.66 -3.16 21.62
N ARG A 104 -3.34 -3.11 21.45
CA ARG A 104 -2.44 -2.29 22.28
C ARG A 104 -2.41 -0.82 21.89
N TRP A 105 -2.84 -0.49 20.68
CA TRP A 105 -2.95 0.89 20.22
C TRP A 105 -4.33 1.48 20.49
N PRO A 106 -4.44 2.82 20.59
CA PRO A 106 -5.72 3.48 20.42
C PRO A 106 -6.31 3.14 19.03
N PRO A 107 -7.64 2.94 18.91
CA PRO A 107 -8.29 2.64 17.64
C PRO A 107 -7.92 3.61 16.51
N SER A 108 -7.81 4.90 16.79
CA SER A 108 -7.43 5.92 15.80
C SER A 108 -6.06 5.67 15.18
N VAL A 109 -5.08 5.25 15.98
CA VAL A 109 -3.71 4.94 15.53
C VAL A 109 -3.70 3.65 14.73
N ALA A 110 -4.34 2.61 15.27
CA ALA A 110 -4.45 1.31 14.60
C ALA A 110 -5.07 1.45 13.21
N TYR A 111 -6.20 2.15 13.11
CA TYR A 111 -6.94 2.26 11.86
C TYR A 111 -6.28 3.20 10.85
N LEU A 112 -5.53 4.20 11.31
CA LEU A 112 -4.74 5.05 10.43
C LEU A 112 -3.58 4.25 9.81
N ILE A 113 -2.70 3.68 10.63
CA ILE A 113 -1.49 2.99 10.18
C ILE A 113 -1.84 1.75 9.35
N SER A 114 -2.93 1.06 9.71
CA SER A 114 -3.40 -0.13 9.00
C SER A 114 -4.46 0.16 7.94
N SER A 115 -4.63 1.41 7.52
CA SER A 115 -5.52 1.74 6.41
C SER A 115 -5.05 1.07 5.11
N SER A 116 -5.99 0.55 4.32
CA SER A 116 -5.66 -0.17 3.08
C SER A 116 -4.90 0.73 2.11
N GLY A 117 -5.32 1.98 1.95
CA GLY A 117 -4.57 2.98 1.18
C GLY A 117 -3.08 3.08 1.55
N ILE A 118 -2.72 3.16 2.83
CA ILE A 118 -1.32 3.23 3.27
C ILE A 118 -0.62 1.88 3.07
N VAL A 119 -1.23 0.80 3.56
CA VAL A 119 -0.60 -0.52 3.58
C VAL A 119 -0.28 -1.00 2.16
N TYR A 120 -1.26 -0.95 1.27
CA TYR A 120 -1.11 -1.47 -0.08
C TYR A 120 -0.23 -0.58 -0.95
N SER A 121 -0.34 0.75 -0.85
CA SER A 121 0.50 1.65 -1.65
C SER A 121 1.99 1.58 -1.25
N LEU A 122 2.31 1.47 0.04
CA LEU A 122 3.69 1.27 0.49
C LEU A 122 4.25 -0.09 0.09
N ALA A 123 3.45 -1.16 0.24
CA ALA A 123 3.86 -2.50 -0.20
C ALA A 123 4.14 -2.52 -1.71
N TYR A 124 3.24 -1.93 -2.51
CA TYR A 124 3.39 -1.78 -3.95
C TYR A 124 4.65 -0.98 -4.30
N SER A 125 4.85 0.17 -3.65
CA SER A 125 5.98 1.05 -3.92
C SER A 125 7.30 0.34 -3.67
N LEU A 126 7.40 -0.44 -2.58
CA LEU A 126 8.61 -1.23 -2.32
C LEU A 126 8.81 -2.31 -3.39
N VAL A 127 7.77 -3.00 -3.82
CA VAL A 127 7.89 -4.00 -4.91
C VAL A 127 8.43 -3.35 -6.18
N VAL A 128 7.90 -2.20 -6.58
CA VAL A 128 8.39 -1.47 -7.75
C VAL A 128 9.85 -1.07 -7.56
N VAL A 129 10.18 -0.37 -6.47
CA VAL A 129 11.56 0.07 -6.18
C VAL A 129 12.57 -1.08 -6.27
N ILE A 130 12.24 -2.22 -5.68
CA ILE A 130 13.11 -3.40 -5.69
C ILE A 130 13.18 -4.06 -7.06
N LYS A 131 12.04 -4.25 -7.73
CA LYS A 131 11.99 -5.02 -8.99
C LYS A 131 12.45 -4.22 -10.20
N THR A 132 12.42 -2.89 -10.13
CA THR A 132 12.90 -2.00 -11.19
C THR A 132 14.29 -1.42 -10.91
N ASP A 133 15.00 -1.94 -9.90
CA ASP A 133 16.34 -1.51 -9.48
C ASP A 133 16.47 0.00 -9.22
N LEU A 134 15.46 0.62 -8.59
CA LEU A 134 15.55 2.02 -8.19
C LEU A 134 16.50 2.18 -7.01
N ILE A 135 17.49 3.04 -7.18
CA ILE A 135 18.46 3.36 -6.13
C ILE A 135 17.73 4.07 -4.99
N ILE A 136 17.70 3.45 -3.81
CA ILE A 136 17.03 4.01 -2.63
C ILE A 136 17.81 5.23 -2.13
N ASP A 137 17.37 6.41 -2.55
CA ASP A 137 17.88 7.70 -2.10
C ASP A 137 16.74 8.61 -1.63
N GLN A 138 17.07 9.85 -1.26
CA GLN A 138 16.08 10.83 -0.82
C GLN A 138 15.02 11.09 -1.90
N THR A 139 15.41 11.12 -3.17
CA THR A 139 14.48 11.36 -4.29
C THR A 139 13.44 10.27 -4.39
N VAL A 140 13.86 9.00 -4.28
CA VAL A 140 12.94 7.86 -4.29
C VAL A 140 12.01 7.89 -3.08
N LEU A 141 12.51 8.21 -1.88
CA LEU A 141 11.68 8.32 -0.68
C LEU A 141 10.62 9.42 -0.81
N GLU A 142 10.99 10.59 -1.33
CA GLU A 142 10.06 11.69 -1.60
C GLU A 142 9.04 11.32 -2.68
N ALA A 143 9.47 10.66 -3.76
CA ALA A 143 8.58 10.18 -4.82
C ALA A 143 7.58 9.12 -4.31
N VAL A 144 8.03 8.18 -3.47
CA VAL A 144 7.14 7.20 -2.81
C VAL A 144 6.14 7.91 -1.92
N LEU A 145 6.55 8.91 -1.15
CA LEU A 145 5.63 9.70 -0.32
C LEU A 145 4.56 10.41 -1.19
N VAL A 146 4.98 11.06 -2.27
CA VAL A 146 4.07 11.72 -3.22
C VAL A 146 3.11 10.72 -3.84
N PHE A 147 3.61 9.56 -4.27
CA PHE A 147 2.80 8.47 -4.83
C PHE A 147 1.76 7.96 -3.82
N VAL A 148 2.16 7.67 -2.59
CA VAL A 148 1.25 7.22 -1.52
C VAL A 148 0.14 8.26 -1.28
N VAL A 149 0.49 9.54 -1.20
CA VAL A 149 -0.50 10.61 -1.04
C VAL A 149 -1.45 10.67 -2.23
N ALA A 150 -0.93 10.60 -3.46
CA ALA A 150 -1.73 10.61 -4.68
C ALA A 150 -2.71 9.43 -4.76
N ILE A 151 -2.26 8.22 -4.44
CA ILE A 151 -3.10 7.02 -4.42
C ILE A 151 -4.18 7.11 -3.34
N ASN A 152 -3.84 7.59 -2.15
CA ASN A 152 -4.85 7.77 -1.09
C ASN A 152 -5.89 8.85 -1.47
N MET A 153 -5.47 9.89 -2.19
CA MET A 153 -6.39 10.88 -2.74
C MET A 153 -7.31 10.27 -3.80
N LEU A 154 -6.76 9.45 -4.70
CA LEU A 154 -7.53 8.72 -5.70
C LEU A 154 -8.56 7.80 -5.05
N PHE A 155 -8.18 7.01 -4.03
CA PHE A 155 -9.13 6.15 -3.31
C PHE A 155 -10.22 6.95 -2.59
N LYS A 156 -9.89 8.11 -2.04
CA LYS A 156 -10.89 9.00 -1.45
C LYS A 156 -11.91 9.49 -2.49
N LEU A 157 -11.45 9.83 -3.70
CA LEU A 157 -12.33 10.21 -4.80
C LEU A 157 -13.19 9.03 -5.27
N MET A 158 -12.58 7.86 -5.47
CA MET A 158 -13.28 6.63 -5.88
C MET A 158 -14.42 6.28 -4.91
N LYS A 159 -14.15 6.29 -3.60
CA LYS A 159 -15.17 6.05 -2.57
C LYS A 159 -16.32 7.06 -2.62
N GLY A 160 -16.04 8.30 -3.00
CA GLY A 160 -17.07 9.34 -3.14
C GLY A 160 -18.02 9.13 -4.32
N PHE A 161 -17.63 8.34 -5.33
CA PHE A 161 -18.49 8.00 -6.46
C PHE A 161 -19.37 6.76 -6.23
N GLU A 162 -19.05 5.95 -5.21
CA GLU A 162 -19.86 4.78 -4.87
C GLU A 162 -21.20 5.21 -4.26
N THR A 163 -22.28 4.58 -4.73
CA THR A 163 -23.61 4.81 -4.14
C THR A 163 -23.73 3.94 -2.89
N PRO A 164 -24.06 4.52 -1.72
CA PRO A 164 -24.24 3.75 -0.50
C PRO A 164 -25.28 2.64 -0.68
N SER A 165 -25.05 1.50 -0.06
CA SER A 165 -25.98 0.37 -0.11
C SER A 165 -27.37 0.75 0.42
N LYS A 166 -28.44 0.06 -0.02
CA LYS A 166 -29.80 0.30 0.50
C LYS A 166 -29.88 0.12 2.01
N GLU A 167 -29.12 -0.82 2.55
CA GLU A 167 -29.04 -1.07 3.99
C GLU A 167 -28.41 0.14 4.72
N SER A 168 -27.31 0.67 4.17
CA SER A 168 -26.66 1.91 4.64
C SER A 168 -27.62 3.11 4.64
N GLN A 169 -28.44 3.24 3.59
CA GLN A 169 -29.45 4.30 3.48
C GLN A 169 -30.50 4.19 4.61
N VAL A 170 -31.02 2.99 4.87
CA VAL A 170 -31.99 2.75 5.96
C VAL A 170 -31.37 3.04 7.33
N PHE A 171 -30.12 2.65 7.57
CA PHE A 171 -29.41 2.97 8.82
C PHE A 171 -29.24 4.48 9.04
N THR A 172 -29.09 5.24 7.96
CA THR A 172 -28.96 6.70 8.02
C THR A 172 -30.29 7.38 8.34
N GLU A 173 -31.41 6.86 7.82
CA GLU A 173 -32.76 7.37 8.10
C GLU A 173 -33.24 7.11 9.54
N LEU A 174 -32.66 6.12 10.22
CA LEU A 174 -33.02 5.72 11.59
C LEU A 174 -32.24 6.46 12.69
N LYS A 175 -31.26 7.31 12.34
CA LYS A 175 -30.46 8.13 13.27
C LYS A 175 -30.93 9.58 13.26
#